data_AF-A0A7C3GNR2-F1
#
_entry.id   AF-A0A7C3GNR2-F1
#
_cell.length_a   1.000
_cell.length_b   1.000
_cell.length_c   1.000
_cell.angle_alpha   90.00
_cell.angle_beta   90.00
_cell.angle_gamma   90.00
#
_symmetry.space_group_name_H-M   'P 1'
#
loop_
_entity.id
_entity.type
_entity.pdbx_description
1 polymer ?
#
loop_
_entity_poly.entity_id
_entity_poly.type
_entity_poly.pdbx_seq_one_letter_code
_entity_poly.pdbx_strand_id
1 'polypeptide(L)'
;MSKNKNETVEKIIAELGLDKLPKDRQDDILAKIGELILKKIFVETIDKLSDADRREFEKMLERGESAENIESFLEEKIDNYAKIVEDIVVEIKNDISPFAKENE
;
A
#
# COMPACT_ATOMS: atom_id res chain seq x y z
N MET A 1 6.50 21.40 -1.66
CA MET A 1 5.24 20.79 -1.19
C MET A 1 5.59 19.57 -0.33
N SER A 2 5.77 19.69 1.00
CA SER A 2 6.26 18.55 1.81
C SER A 2 5.80 18.47 3.28
N LYS A 3 4.98 19.40 3.80
CA LYS A 3 4.59 19.32 5.23
C LYS A 3 3.64 18.14 5.51
N ASN A 4 2.65 17.89 4.65
CA ASN A 4 1.62 16.87 4.92
C ASN A 4 2.09 15.41 4.79
N LYS A 5 3.11 15.15 3.96
CA LYS A 5 3.61 13.78 3.72
C LYS A 5 4.38 13.25 4.94
N ASN A 6 5.16 14.11 5.60
CA ASN A 6 5.89 13.73 6.82
C ASN A 6 4.95 13.48 8.01
N GLU A 7 3.92 14.30 8.20
CA GLU A 7 2.94 14.09 9.28
C GLU A 7 2.18 12.76 9.14
N THR A 8 1.95 12.31 7.90
CA THR A 8 1.29 11.02 7.64
C THR A 8 2.22 9.85 7.97
N VAL A 9 3.49 9.94 7.59
CA VAL A 9 4.50 8.91 7.89
C VAL A 9 4.76 8.81 9.38
N GLU A 10 4.87 9.93 10.10
CA GLU A 10 5.08 9.95 11.56
C GLU A 10 3.92 9.29 12.31
N LYS A 11 2.68 9.50 11.87
CA LYS A 11 1.51 8.81 12.44
C LYS A 11 1.58 7.30 12.22
N ILE A 12 1.95 6.85 11.02
CA ILE A 12 2.09 5.43 10.72
C ILE A 12 3.19 4.80 11.59
N ILE A 13 4.35 5.46 11.73
CA ILE A 13 5.45 5.01 12.61
C ILE A 13 4.96 4.85 14.05
N ALA A 14 4.23 5.85 14.58
CA ALA A 14 3.70 5.80 15.94
C ALA A 14 2.61 4.72 16.11
N GLU A 15 1.67 4.61 15.16
CA GLU A 15 0.59 3.61 15.20
C GLU A 15 1.11 2.17 15.11
N LEU A 16 2.24 1.96 14.41
CA LEU A 16 2.89 0.66 14.28
C LEU A 16 3.93 0.40 15.38
N GLY A 17 4.14 1.33 16.32
CA GLY A 17 5.13 1.19 17.41
C GLY A 17 6.58 1.15 16.94
N LEU A 18 6.87 1.74 15.77
CA LEU A 18 8.20 1.76 15.15
C LEU A 18 9.04 2.96 15.61
N ASP A 19 8.46 3.87 16.40
CA ASP A 19 9.07 5.10 16.90
C ASP A 19 10.37 4.88 17.69
N LYS A 20 10.49 3.71 18.34
CA LYS A 20 11.68 3.31 19.10
C LYS A 20 12.83 2.78 18.24
N LEU A 21 12.60 2.52 16.96
CA LEU A 21 13.62 2.00 16.05
C LEU A 21 14.47 3.13 15.45
N PRO A 22 15.74 2.85 15.08
CA PRO A 22 16.54 3.78 14.30
C PRO A 22 15.84 4.14 12.98
N LYS A 23 16.04 5.38 12.50
CA LYS A 23 15.39 5.90 11.30
C LYS A 23 15.56 4.99 10.07
N ASP A 24 16.76 4.48 9.85
CA ASP A 24 17.05 3.57 8.73
C ASP A 24 16.18 2.30 8.79
N ARG A 25 15.89 1.81 10.00
CA ARG A 25 15.03 0.63 10.23
C ARG A 25 13.54 0.99 10.07
N GLN A 26 13.13 2.19 10.45
CA GLN A 26 11.78 2.69 10.18
C GLN A 26 11.55 2.77 8.67
N ASP A 27 12.48 3.37 7.94
CA ASP A 27 12.41 3.52 6.49
C ASP A 27 12.37 2.15 5.77
N ASP A 28 13.22 1.20 6.19
CA ASP A 28 13.21 -0.18 5.67
C ASP A 28 11.86 -0.89 5.89
N ILE A 29 11.28 -0.75 7.08
CA ILE A 29 10.00 -1.38 7.43
C ILE A 29 8.88 -0.73 6.63
N LEU A 30 8.83 0.60 6.58
CA LEU A 30 7.84 1.34 5.80
C LEU A 30 7.89 0.98 4.31
N ALA A 31 9.09 0.83 3.74
CA ALA A 31 9.26 0.40 2.35
C ALA A 31 8.67 -1.00 2.13
N LYS A 32 8.93 -1.95 3.03
CA LYS A 32 8.36 -3.31 2.97
C LYS A 32 6.85 -3.33 3.11
N ILE A 33 6.29 -2.48 3.99
CA ILE A 33 4.83 -2.34 4.15
C ILE A 33 4.21 -1.80 2.87
N GLY A 34 4.81 -0.75 2.29
CA GLY A 34 4.36 -0.19 1.01
C GLY A 34 4.39 -1.24 -0.11
N GLU A 35 5.48 -2.00 -0.20
CA GLU A 35 5.60 -3.11 -1.16
C GLU A 35 4.52 -4.19 -0.95
N LEU A 36 4.23 -4.56 0.30
CA LEU A 36 3.22 -5.54 0.63
C LEU A 36 1.81 -5.07 0.24
N ILE A 37 1.47 -3.80 0.53
CA ILE A 37 0.20 -3.19 0.12
C ILE A 37 0.05 -3.27 -1.40
N LEU A 38 1.07 -2.85 -2.15
CA LEU A 38 1.05 -2.86 -3.62
C LEU A 38 0.87 -4.27 -4.19
N LYS A 39 1.59 -5.26 -3.65
CA LYS A 39 1.43 -6.66 -4.07
C LYS A 39 0.03 -7.19 -3.79
N LYS A 40 -0.55 -6.82 -2.65
CA LYS A 40 -1.88 -7.29 -2.27
C LYS A 40 -2.97 -6.64 -3.12
N ILE A 41 -2.83 -5.34 -3.43
CA ILE A 41 -3.69 -4.66 -4.40
C ILE A 41 -3.59 -5.37 -5.75
N PHE A 42 -2.38 -5.66 -6.24
CA PHE A 42 -2.19 -6.39 -7.49
C PHE A 42 -2.95 -7.73 -7.52
N VAL A 43 -2.81 -8.55 -6.46
CA VAL A 43 -3.49 -9.85 -6.38
C VAL A 43 -5.01 -9.71 -6.32
N GLU A 44 -5.53 -8.79 -5.52
CA GLU A 44 -6.99 -8.59 -5.37
C GLU A 44 -7.64 -7.98 -6.63
N THR A 45 -6.87 -7.21 -7.40
CA THR A 45 -7.37 -6.48 -8.57
C THR A 45 -7.21 -7.26 -9.87
N ILE A 46 -6.14 -8.05 -10.03
CA ILE A 46 -5.86 -8.74 -11.28
C ILE A 46 -7.03 -9.62 -11.70
N ASP A 47 -7.68 -10.30 -10.74
CA ASP A 47 -8.81 -11.19 -11.04
C ASP A 47 -10.14 -10.47 -11.34
N LYS A 48 -10.21 -9.17 -11.04
CA LYS A 48 -11.36 -8.31 -11.32
C LYS A 48 -11.26 -7.61 -12.68
N LEU A 49 -10.06 -7.57 -13.26
CA LEU A 49 -9.82 -6.98 -14.58
C LEU A 49 -10.19 -7.97 -15.71
N SER A 50 -10.73 -7.42 -16.79
CA SER A 50 -10.89 -8.17 -18.05
C SER A 50 -9.52 -8.52 -18.66
N ASP A 51 -9.46 -9.50 -19.56
CA ASP A 51 -8.20 -9.86 -20.23
C ASP A 51 -7.56 -8.68 -20.97
N ALA A 52 -8.37 -7.77 -21.52
CA ALA A 52 -7.88 -6.57 -22.18
C ALA A 52 -7.28 -5.58 -21.18
N ASP A 53 -7.96 -5.37 -20.05
CA ASP A 53 -7.53 -4.45 -19.00
C ASP A 53 -6.28 -4.98 -18.27
N ARG A 54 -6.17 -6.31 -18.04
CA ARG A 54 -4.96 -6.93 -17.49
C ARG A 54 -3.74 -6.65 -18.37
N ARG A 55 -3.87 -6.78 -19.69
CA ARG A 55 -2.77 -6.49 -20.62
C ARG A 55 -2.39 -5.02 -20.62
N GLU A 56 -3.34 -4.11 -20.49
CA GLU A 56 -3.02 -2.68 -20.40
C GLU A 56 -2.33 -2.36 -19.09
N PHE A 57 -2.80 -2.93 -17.99
CA PHE A 57 -2.16 -2.83 -16.68
C PHE A 57 -0.71 -3.35 -16.68
N GLU A 58 -0.46 -4.53 -17.26
CA GLU A 58 0.90 -5.05 -17.44
C GLU A 58 1.80 -4.08 -18.22
N LYS A 59 1.30 -3.50 -19.33
CA LYS A 59 2.06 -2.49 -20.08
C LYS A 59 2.30 -1.22 -19.29
N MET A 60 1.37 -0.80 -18.42
CA MET A 60 1.58 0.36 -17.54
C MET A 60 2.73 0.09 -16.57
N LEU A 61 2.79 -1.12 -16.00
CA LEU A 61 3.90 -1.55 -15.14
C LEU A 61 5.23 -1.60 -15.91
N GLU A 62 5.26 -2.18 -17.11
CA GLU A 62 6.48 -2.26 -17.95
C GLU A 62 7.01 -0.88 -18.36
N ARG A 63 6.11 0.09 -18.60
CA ARG A 63 6.47 1.47 -18.93
C ARG A 63 6.94 2.27 -17.71
N GLY A 64 6.80 1.73 -16.50
CA GLY A 64 7.08 2.46 -15.27
C GLY A 64 6.12 3.64 -15.07
N GLU A 65 4.84 3.45 -15.41
CA GLU A 65 3.80 4.46 -15.16
C GLU A 65 3.76 4.88 -13.68
N SER A 66 3.30 6.10 -13.44
CA SER A 66 3.18 6.61 -12.08
C SER A 66 2.14 5.82 -11.29
N ALA A 67 2.36 5.71 -9.98
CA ALA A 67 1.39 5.08 -9.08
C ALA A 67 -0.01 5.72 -9.18
N GLU A 68 -0.07 7.04 -9.38
CA GLU A 68 -1.33 7.79 -9.54
C GLU A 68 -2.09 7.41 -10.83
N ASN A 69 -1.36 7.21 -11.93
CA ASN A 69 -1.97 6.78 -13.20
C ASN A 69 -2.48 5.34 -13.10
N ILE A 70 -1.70 4.47 -12.45
CA ILE A 70 -2.09 3.07 -12.21
C ILE A 70 -3.33 3.02 -11.30
N GLU A 71 -3.36 3.80 -10.23
CA GLU A 71 -4.49 3.90 -9.32
C GLU A 71 -5.75 4.40 -10.04
N SER A 72 -5.63 5.46 -10.84
CA SER A 72 -6.74 6.01 -11.63
C SER A 72 -7.31 4.96 -12.61
N PHE A 73 -6.43 4.18 -13.25
CA PHE A 73 -6.85 3.08 -14.13
C PHE A 73 -7.63 2.01 -13.38
N LEU A 74 -7.14 1.58 -12.21
CA LEU A 74 -7.82 0.56 -11.40
C LEU A 74 -9.15 1.07 -10.84
N GLU A 75 -9.23 2.34 -10.42
CA GLU A 75 -10.49 2.97 -9.99
C GLU A 75 -11.55 3.01 -11.11
N GLU A 76 -11.13 3.26 -12.35
CA GLU A 76 -12.05 3.28 -13.50
C GLU A 76 -12.55 1.88 -13.85
N LYS A 77 -11.71 0.84 -13.69
CA LYS A 77 -12.03 -0.53 -14.12
C LYS A 77 -12.67 -1.39 -13.05
N ILE A 78 -12.49 -1.06 -11.77
CA ILE A 78 -12.88 -1.92 -10.65
C ILE A 78 -13.87 -1.17 -9.75
N ASP A 79 -15.10 -1.65 -9.74
CA ASP A 79 -16.11 -1.20 -8.80
C ASP A 79 -15.63 -1.41 -7.35
N ASN A 80 -15.84 -0.41 -6.51
CA ASN A 80 -15.42 -0.40 -5.10
C ASN A 80 -13.90 -0.56 -4.89
N TYR A 81 -13.06 -0.15 -5.86
CA TYR A 81 -11.60 -0.18 -5.71
C TYR A 81 -11.12 0.48 -4.41
N ALA A 82 -11.65 1.68 -4.08
CA ALA A 82 -11.29 2.38 -2.85
C ALA A 82 -11.55 1.54 -1.58
N LYS A 83 -12.61 0.73 -1.58
CA LYS A 83 -12.93 -0.16 -0.46
C LYS A 83 -11.94 -1.32 -0.37
N ILE A 84 -11.55 -1.89 -1.52
CA ILE A 84 -10.52 -2.93 -1.59
C ILE A 84 -9.21 -2.41 -1.00
N VAL A 85 -8.78 -1.20 -1.37
CA VAL A 85 -7.57 -0.57 -0.83
C VAL A 85 -7.68 -0.35 0.68
N GLU A 86 -8.80 0.18 1.17
CA GLU A 86 -9.05 0.36 2.60
C GLU A 86 -8.93 -0.96 3.36
N ASP A 87 -9.58 -2.02 2.88
CA ASP A 87 -9.58 -3.33 3.52
C ASP A 87 -8.17 -3.94 3.56
N ILE A 88 -7.40 -3.79 2.48
CA ILE A 88 -5.99 -4.22 2.42
C ILE A 88 -5.14 -3.48 3.45
N VAL A 89 -5.30 -2.16 3.57
CA VAL A 89 -4.55 -1.35 4.54
C VAL A 89 -4.90 -1.76 5.97
N VAL A 90 -6.19 -1.98 6.26
CA VAL A 90 -6.65 -2.45 7.58
C VAL A 90 -6.09 -3.82 7.91
N GLU A 91 -6.12 -4.75 6.95
CA GLU A 91 -5.59 -6.10 7.13
C GLU A 91 -4.09 -6.07 7.42
N ILE A 92 -3.31 -5.38 6.59
CA ILE A 92 -1.86 -5.27 6.77
C ILE A 92 -1.53 -4.60 8.11
N LYS A 93 -2.28 -3.57 8.50
CA LYS A 93 -2.13 -2.95 9.82
C LYS A 93 -2.39 -3.96 10.95
N ASN A 94 -3.43 -4.79 10.83
CA ASN A 94 -3.75 -5.82 11.81
C ASN A 94 -2.74 -6.97 11.84
N ASP A 95 -2.08 -7.27 10.72
CA ASP A 95 -1.02 -8.29 10.64
C ASP A 95 0.29 -7.82 11.25
N ILE A 96 0.57 -6.51 11.21
CA ILE A 96 1.81 -5.92 11.74
C ILE A 96 1.63 -5.51 13.21
N SER A 97 0.43 -5.09 13.60
CA SER A 97 0.08 -4.71 14.98
C SER A 97 0.37 -5.77 16.09
N PRO A 98 0.40 -7.10 15.86
CA PRO A 98 0.70 -8.08 16.90
C PRO A 98 2.11 -7.91 17.49
N PHE A 99 3.05 -7.30 16.76
CA PHE A 99 4.37 -6.95 17.30
C PHE A 99 4.33 -5.87 18.41
N ALA A 100 3.25 -5.10 18.50
CA ALA A 100 3.08 -4.04 19.51
C ALA A 100 2.45 -4.54 20.83
N LYS A 101 1.81 -5.72 20.84
CA LYS A 101 1.09 -6.26 22.01
C LYS A 101 1.79 -7.40 22.75
N GLU A 102 2.86 -7.97 22.19
CA GLU A 102 3.58 -9.11 22.81
C GLU A 102 4.65 -8.71 23.84
N ASN A 103 4.80 -7.42 24.16
CA ASN A 103 5.81 -6.92 25.10
C ASN A 103 5.21 -6.13 26.31
N GLU A 104 3.93 -6.32 26.64
CA GLU A 104 3.35 -5.91 27.93
C GLU A 104 3.27 -7.10 28.89
#